data_AF-A0A6J0BE84-F1
#
_entry.id   AF-A0A6J0BE84-F1
#
_cell.length_a   1.000
_cell.length_b   1.000
_cell.length_c   1.000
_cell.angle_alpha   90.00
_cell.angle_beta   90.00
_cell.angle_gamma   90.00
#
_symmetry.space_group_name_H-M   'P 1'
#
loop_
_entity.id
_entity.type
_entity.pdbx_description
1 polymer ?
#
loop_
_entity_poly.entity_id
_entity_poly.type
_entity_poly.pdbx_seq_one_letter_code
_entity_poly.pdbx_strand_id
1 'polypeptide(L)'
;MLLRAVFSRLPLHFASRMVLRSSISALSTIARDRPRALLCSTILVQDGSLVHELPVMVRRANDLLLQDEKGQRTSSRSKMAKKSKSGGRRGPSRRIDIETDEGTAILFGSDLDFLNEANVEQLLAGLESCYTPKGVFSLLETIIVEEINSMVAVQALRKIIELENSPRNGNRASPTSNRELVLGQVVEMIVGTQDSDTLIEALDLLTRDTISPPVNPLRDRLCDEVASRIADNEMNVAQIVEAVRIMTKFRNLEYQEVVDSLWVGLAAKESEVSAEDLVPLFRSLYSFKKSRRFVHAVLDRRLDRHLRLLSGRQIADILNTLANAAIESPETLRLANRWAAAKANTVNEQDLLDLVRTWTVTRNVDPAVEKMMETHVQARQGKTRAKEVQLPSMHEYFRSACSVLLGSWVRWFRI
;
A
#
# COMPACT_ATOMS: atom_id res chain seq x y z
N MET A 1 18.37 -25.65 4.17
CA MET A 1 17.79 -24.29 4.21
C MET A 1 16.48 -24.34 3.42
N LEU A 2 15.36 -24.61 4.09
CA LEU A 2 14.04 -24.60 3.44
C LEU A 2 13.59 -23.14 3.32
N LEU A 3 13.47 -22.64 2.10
CA LEU A 3 12.84 -21.34 1.86
C LEU A 3 11.33 -21.58 1.75
N ARG A 4 10.58 -21.07 2.72
CA ARG A 4 9.13 -20.94 2.57
C ARG A 4 8.89 -19.60 1.87
N ALA A 5 8.96 -19.62 0.55
CA ALA A 5 8.47 -18.50 -0.21
C ALA A 5 6.95 -18.40 -0.04
N VAL A 6 6.39 -17.20 -0.22
CA VAL A 6 4.95 -16.90 -0.14
C VAL A 6 4.19 -17.53 -1.34
N PHE A 7 4.56 -18.76 -1.72
CA PHE A 7 4.06 -19.51 -2.87
C PHE A 7 2.73 -20.19 -2.59
N SER A 8 2.44 -20.58 -1.35
CA SER A 8 1.20 -21.29 -1.02
C SER A 8 -0.06 -20.44 -1.23
N ARG A 9 0.08 -19.16 -1.59
CA ARG A 9 -1.02 -18.20 -1.77
C ARG A 9 -1.05 -17.55 -3.17
N LEU A 10 -0.09 -17.87 -4.05
CA LEU A 10 -0.13 -17.36 -5.41
C LEU A 10 -1.14 -18.17 -6.25
N PRO A 11 -2.05 -17.51 -6.99
CA PRO A 11 -2.94 -18.21 -7.90
C PRO A 11 -2.13 -19.01 -8.93
N LEU A 12 -2.29 -20.33 -8.98
CA LEU A 12 -1.59 -21.20 -9.94
C LEU A 12 -1.95 -20.92 -11.42
N HIS A 13 -2.87 -19.98 -11.67
CA HIS A 13 -3.32 -19.59 -12.99
C HIS A 13 -2.40 -18.59 -13.71
N PHE A 14 -1.31 -18.12 -13.08
CA PHE A 14 -0.43 -17.10 -13.65
C PHE A 14 0.57 -17.60 -14.69
N ALA A 15 0.90 -18.89 -14.70
CA ALA A 15 1.99 -19.40 -15.53
C ALA A 15 1.88 -20.90 -15.76
N SER A 16 2.39 -21.35 -16.91
CA SER A 16 2.52 -22.78 -17.19
C SER A 16 3.58 -23.42 -16.29
N ARG A 17 4.63 -22.66 -15.94
CA ARG A 17 5.70 -23.07 -15.02
C ARG A 17 6.25 -21.88 -14.24
N MET A 18 6.55 -22.10 -12.97
CA MET A 18 7.27 -21.16 -12.11
C MET A 18 8.48 -21.88 -11.49
N VAL A 19 9.65 -21.26 -11.55
CA VAL A 19 10.90 -21.80 -11.00
C VAL A 19 11.56 -20.73 -10.15
N LEU A 20 11.83 -21.03 -8.87
CA LEU A 20 12.60 -20.14 -8.01
C LEU A 20 14.08 -20.22 -8.38
N ARG A 21 14.71 -19.08 -8.68
CA ARG A 21 16.15 -19.00 -8.93
C ARG A 21 16.86 -18.76 -7.60
N SER A 22 17.87 -19.57 -7.28
CA SER A 22 18.60 -19.51 -6.00
C SER A 22 19.59 -18.33 -5.93
N SER A 23 19.10 -17.12 -6.15
CA SER A 23 19.81 -15.88 -5.87
C SER A 23 19.04 -15.18 -4.77
N ILE A 24 19.66 -15.07 -3.60
CA ILE A 24 19.06 -14.51 -2.39
C ILE A 24 19.87 -13.27 -2.05
N SER A 25 19.25 -12.10 -2.19
CA SER A 25 19.77 -10.85 -1.64
C SER A 25 18.94 -10.49 -0.41
N ALA A 26 19.59 -9.91 0.61
CA ALA A 26 18.82 -9.32 1.71
C ALA A 26 18.12 -8.05 1.19
N LEU A 27 16.90 -7.77 1.65
CA LEU A 27 16.19 -6.53 1.33
C LEU A 27 16.98 -5.30 1.82
N SER A 28 17.68 -5.44 2.95
CA SER A 28 18.65 -4.49 3.46
C SER A 28 19.85 -5.21 4.09
N THR A 29 21.03 -4.58 4.09
CA THR A 29 22.25 -5.12 4.73
C THR A 29 22.05 -5.35 6.24
N ILE A 30 21.12 -4.61 6.85
CA ILE A 30 20.80 -4.60 8.28
C ILE A 30 19.86 -5.77 8.65
N ALA A 31 19.10 -6.32 7.71
CA ALA A 31 18.11 -7.37 7.97
C ALA A 31 18.70 -8.76 8.23
N ARG A 32 19.98 -9.03 7.96
CA ARG A 32 20.52 -10.41 7.90
C ARG A 32 20.41 -11.24 9.18
N ASP A 33 20.37 -10.61 10.36
CA ASP A 33 20.39 -11.31 11.66
C ASP A 33 19.03 -11.42 12.36
N ARG A 34 17.93 -10.98 11.75
CA ARG A 34 16.62 -10.99 12.41
C ARG A 34 15.80 -12.25 12.07
N PRO A 35 15.12 -12.89 13.04
CA PRO A 35 14.34 -14.12 12.82
C PRO A 35 13.12 -13.95 11.89
N ARG A 36 12.73 -12.71 11.55
CA ARG A 36 11.69 -12.36 10.58
C ARG A 36 12.22 -11.66 9.31
N ALA A 37 13.53 -11.69 9.08
CA ALA A 37 14.13 -11.04 7.94
C ALA A 37 13.52 -11.55 6.63
N LEU A 38 12.88 -10.64 5.90
CA LEU A 38 12.53 -10.89 4.52
C LEU A 38 13.80 -10.81 3.67
N LEU A 39 13.89 -11.71 2.71
CA LEU A 39 14.92 -11.75 1.70
C LEU A 39 14.26 -11.51 0.35
N CYS A 40 14.95 -10.82 -0.54
CA CYS A 40 14.56 -10.73 -1.93
C CYS A 40 15.17 -11.90 -2.70
N SER A 41 14.35 -12.54 -3.52
CA SER A 41 14.80 -13.52 -4.48
C SER A 41 14.15 -13.25 -5.83
N THR A 42 14.55 -14.01 -6.84
CA THR A 42 13.99 -13.90 -8.19
C THR A 42 13.29 -15.19 -8.55
N ILE A 43 12.05 -15.07 -9.03
CA ILE A 43 11.32 -16.16 -9.64
C ILE A 43 11.33 -16.02 -11.17
N LEU A 44 11.53 -17.15 -11.85
CA LEU A 44 11.34 -17.27 -13.28
C LEU A 44 9.91 -17.74 -13.54
N VAL A 45 9.15 -16.94 -14.28
CA VAL A 45 7.76 -17.21 -14.63
C VAL A 45 7.65 -17.40 -16.13
N GLN A 46 7.18 -18.57 -16.56
CA GLN A 46 7.02 -18.91 -17.97
C GLN A 46 5.55 -18.76 -18.43
N ASP A 47 5.34 -17.85 -19.38
CA ASP A 47 4.07 -17.63 -20.07
C ASP A 47 4.24 -17.96 -21.56
N GLY A 48 3.79 -19.16 -21.95
CA GLY A 48 4.06 -19.71 -23.29
C GLY A 48 5.57 -19.90 -23.54
N SER A 49 6.09 -19.22 -24.56
CA SER A 49 7.53 -19.20 -24.90
C SER A 49 8.32 -18.10 -24.18
N LEU A 50 7.64 -17.19 -23.48
CA LEU A 50 8.28 -16.06 -22.79
C LEU A 50 8.63 -16.45 -21.36
N VAL A 51 9.85 -16.11 -20.94
CA VAL A 51 10.32 -16.28 -19.55
C VAL A 51 10.57 -14.90 -18.96
N HIS A 52 9.97 -14.64 -17.80
CA HIS A 52 10.07 -13.38 -17.08
C HIS A 52 10.77 -13.61 -15.74
N GLU A 53 11.72 -12.73 -15.40
CA GLU A 53 12.33 -12.68 -14.06
C GLU A 53 11.57 -11.68 -13.19
N LEU A 54 11.03 -12.12 -12.05
CA LEU A 54 10.30 -11.25 -11.12
C LEU A 54 10.93 -11.27 -9.73
N PRO A 55 11.03 -10.12 -9.06
CA PRO A 55 11.40 -10.09 -7.66
C PRO A 55 10.27 -10.67 -6.80
N VAL A 56 10.64 -11.46 -5.80
CA VAL A 56 9.74 -12.08 -4.84
C VAL A 56 10.33 -11.99 -3.44
N MET A 57 9.45 -11.71 -2.46
CA MET A 57 9.82 -11.74 -1.05
C MET A 57 9.79 -13.18 -0.52
N VAL A 58 10.86 -13.60 0.15
CA VAL A 58 10.99 -14.93 0.73
C VAL A 58 11.43 -14.82 2.19
N ARG A 59 10.91 -15.71 3.05
CA ARG A 59 11.42 -15.87 4.42
C ARG A 59 12.27 -17.10 4.52
N ARG A 60 13.33 -16.99 5.32
CA ARG A 60 14.05 -18.15 5.82
C ARG A 60 13.10 -18.91 6.75
N ALA A 61 12.75 -20.15 6.41
CA ALA A 61 12.15 -21.00 7.42
C ALA A 61 13.26 -21.36 8.42
N ASN A 62 13.19 -20.79 9.62
CA ASN A 62 13.93 -21.37 10.74
C ASN A 62 13.38 -22.79 10.99
N ASP A 63 14.23 -23.70 11.48
CA ASP A 63 14.00 -25.15 11.64
C ASP A 63 12.89 -25.52 12.67
N LEU A 64 11.74 -24.86 12.63
CA LEU A 64 10.55 -25.15 13.44
C LEU A 64 9.74 -26.34 12.92
N LEU A 65 10.16 -26.98 11.82
CA LEU A 65 9.51 -28.18 11.27
C LEU A 65 10.02 -29.51 11.88
N LEU A 66 10.67 -29.49 13.05
CA LEU A 66 11.11 -30.70 13.75
C LEU A 66 10.48 -30.92 15.13
N GLN A 67 9.49 -30.12 15.56
CA GLN A 67 8.90 -30.26 16.90
C GLN A 67 7.45 -30.81 16.96
N ASP A 68 6.83 -31.21 15.85
CA ASP A 68 5.42 -31.64 15.86
C ASP A 68 5.18 -33.16 15.88
N GLU A 69 6.20 -34.02 16.08
CA GLU A 69 6.01 -35.49 16.05
C GLU A 69 6.34 -36.27 17.33
N LYS A 70 6.61 -35.65 18.48
CA LYS A 70 6.76 -36.41 19.74
C LYS A 70 6.16 -35.69 20.95
N GLY A 71 4.93 -36.05 21.30
CA GLY A 71 4.33 -35.52 22.54
C GLY A 71 3.00 -36.10 23.01
N GLN A 72 2.52 -37.22 22.46
CA GLN A 72 1.32 -37.87 23.00
C GLN A 72 1.71 -38.86 24.11
N ARG A 73 1.88 -38.36 25.34
CA ARG A 73 1.74 -39.20 26.54
C ARG A 73 1.04 -38.44 27.65
N THR A 74 -0.15 -38.94 27.93
CA THR A 74 -1.03 -38.65 29.05
C THR A 74 -0.33 -38.86 30.38
N SER A 75 -0.49 -37.93 31.33
CA SER A 75 -0.82 -38.33 32.70
C SER A 75 -1.55 -37.20 33.44
N SER A 76 -2.79 -37.52 33.74
CA SER A 76 -3.69 -36.84 34.66
C SER A 76 -3.21 -36.99 36.10
N ARG A 77 -3.18 -35.90 36.87
CA ARG A 77 -3.38 -35.97 38.33
C ARG A 77 -4.03 -34.69 38.87
N SER A 78 -5.31 -34.84 39.17
CA SER A 78 -6.11 -33.97 40.03
C SER A 78 -5.52 -33.83 41.44
N LYS A 79 -5.69 -32.67 42.09
CA LYS A 79 -6.45 -32.56 43.35
C LYS A 79 -6.58 -31.12 43.89
N MET A 80 -7.85 -30.78 44.12
CA MET A 80 -8.46 -30.14 45.29
C MET A 80 -8.26 -28.65 45.61
N ALA A 81 -9.45 -28.05 45.73
CA ALA A 81 -9.78 -26.71 46.18
C ALA A 81 -9.44 -26.42 47.65
N LYS A 82 -9.22 -25.13 47.94
CA LYS A 82 -9.63 -24.54 49.21
C LYS A 82 -10.20 -23.14 48.98
N LYS A 83 -11.37 -22.93 49.56
CA LYS A 83 -12.22 -21.74 49.51
C LYS A 83 -11.99 -20.98 50.81
N SER A 84 -11.71 -19.68 50.76
CA SER A 84 -11.89 -18.77 51.91
C SER A 84 -12.33 -17.39 51.41
N LYS A 85 -13.48 -16.94 51.90
CA LYS A 85 -14.06 -15.61 51.74
C LYS A 85 -13.56 -14.68 52.85
N SER A 86 -13.10 -13.49 52.50
CA SER A 86 -13.20 -12.21 53.24
C SER A 86 -12.71 -11.13 52.25
N GLY A 87 -13.48 -10.16 51.77
CA GLY A 87 -14.16 -9.14 52.55
C GLY A 87 -13.18 -8.02 52.90
N GLY A 88 -13.04 -6.98 52.06
CA GLY A 88 -12.30 -5.76 52.42
C GLY A 88 -11.62 -5.03 51.24
N ARG A 89 -11.88 -3.72 51.16
CA ARG A 89 -11.39 -2.71 50.21
C ARG A 89 -9.85 -2.63 50.06
N ARG A 90 -9.46 -2.01 48.92
CA ARG A 90 -8.15 -1.47 48.47
C ARG A 90 -7.31 -2.41 47.59
N GLY A 91 -7.01 -1.89 46.39
CA GLY A 91 -6.30 -2.59 45.31
C GLY A 91 -4.84 -2.89 45.65
N PRO A 92 -4.22 -3.85 44.97
CA PRO A 92 -2.85 -4.26 45.27
C PRO A 92 -1.85 -3.33 44.57
N SER A 93 -1.21 -2.44 45.33
CA SER A 93 0.08 -1.86 44.93
C SER A 93 1.08 -3.00 44.71
N ARG A 94 1.53 -3.17 43.47
CA ARG A 94 2.53 -4.20 43.10
C ARG A 94 3.91 -3.71 43.54
N ARG A 95 4.38 -4.22 44.67
CA ARG A 95 5.76 -4.07 45.11
C ARG A 95 6.63 -5.05 44.32
N ILE A 96 7.64 -4.55 43.61
CA ILE A 96 8.66 -5.37 42.95
C ILE A 96 9.92 -5.24 43.80
N ASP A 97 10.32 -6.35 44.42
CA ASP A 97 11.54 -6.46 45.19
C ASP A 97 12.61 -7.11 44.30
N ILE A 98 13.74 -6.41 44.08
CA ILE A 98 14.89 -6.94 43.36
C ILE A 98 16.01 -7.13 44.38
N GLU A 99 16.44 -8.37 44.58
CA GLU A 99 17.58 -8.67 45.43
C GLU A 99 18.89 -8.39 44.69
N THR A 100 19.72 -7.53 45.26
CA THR A 100 21.11 -7.34 44.85
C THR A 100 22.04 -7.74 45.99
N ASP A 101 23.33 -7.88 45.67
CA ASP A 101 24.42 -8.21 46.59
C ASP A 101 24.66 -7.17 47.70
N GLU A 102 24.10 -5.97 47.56
CA GLU A 102 24.15 -4.89 48.56
C GLU A 102 22.82 -4.69 49.34
N GLY A 103 21.76 -5.45 49.04
CA GLY A 103 20.46 -5.40 49.72
C GLY A 103 19.25 -5.55 48.79
N THR A 104 18.03 -5.50 49.34
CA THR A 104 16.81 -5.54 48.53
C THR A 104 16.45 -4.12 48.06
N ALA A 105 16.57 -3.87 46.76
CA ALA A 105 16.05 -2.65 46.15
C ALA A 105 14.52 -2.76 46.04
N ILE A 106 13.80 -1.90 46.76
CA ILE A 106 12.34 -1.85 46.76
C ILE A 106 11.91 -0.74 45.81
N LEU A 107 11.32 -1.11 44.67
CA LEU A 107 10.74 -0.15 43.73
C LEU A 107 9.30 0.17 44.15
N PHE A 108 9.08 1.37 44.67
CA PHE A 108 7.75 1.87 45.00
C PHE A 108 7.11 2.50 43.76
N GLY A 109 6.34 1.71 43.01
CA GLY A 109 5.49 2.18 41.92
C GLY A 109 4.24 2.91 42.44
N SER A 110 4.43 4.05 43.10
CA SER A 110 3.32 4.86 43.66
C SER A 110 2.79 5.94 42.70
N ASP A 111 3.40 6.07 41.53
CA ASP A 111 3.21 7.19 40.61
C ASP A 111 2.96 6.68 39.18
N LEU A 112 2.08 5.68 39.02
CA LEU A 112 1.74 5.15 37.68
C LEU A 112 0.23 5.14 37.40
N ASP A 113 -0.58 5.59 38.35
CA ASP A 113 -2.05 5.73 38.17
C ASP A 113 -2.45 7.06 37.49
N PHE A 114 -1.50 7.94 37.16
CA PHE A 114 -1.75 9.17 36.38
C PHE A 114 -1.57 9.00 34.86
N LEU A 115 -1.12 7.83 34.40
CA LEU A 115 -0.91 7.51 32.99
C LEU A 115 -2.20 7.12 32.27
N ASN A 116 -3.28 7.84 32.59
CA ASN A 116 -4.51 7.84 31.82
C ASN A 116 -4.40 8.88 30.70
N GLU A 117 -5.25 8.79 29.68
CA GLU A 117 -5.31 9.54 28.41
C GLU A 117 -4.82 11.02 28.42
N ALA A 118 -4.90 11.71 29.55
CA ALA A 118 -4.34 13.04 29.79
C ALA A 118 -2.82 13.17 29.52
N ASN A 119 -2.01 12.11 29.68
CA ASN A 119 -0.56 12.20 29.40
C ASN A 119 -0.27 12.26 27.88
N VAL A 120 -1.03 11.54 27.05
CA VAL A 120 -0.83 11.56 25.59
C VAL A 120 -1.11 12.95 25.03
N GLU A 121 -2.21 13.59 25.44
CA GLU A 121 -2.54 14.96 25.02
C GLU A 121 -1.50 15.98 25.50
N GLN A 122 -1.02 15.86 26.75
CA GLN A 122 0.03 16.72 27.27
C GLN A 122 1.36 16.55 26.53
N LEU A 123 1.72 15.32 26.17
CA LEU A 123 2.90 15.03 25.36
C LEU A 123 2.77 15.60 23.95
N LEU A 124 1.60 15.46 23.33
CA LEU A 124 1.32 16.07 22.02
C LEU A 124 1.40 17.60 22.08
N ALA A 125 0.80 18.23 23.10
CA ALA A 125 0.91 19.67 23.31
C ALA A 125 2.36 20.11 23.59
N GLY A 126 3.12 19.30 24.35
CA GLY A 126 4.54 19.49 24.58
C GLY A 126 5.37 19.46 23.29
N LEU A 127 5.11 18.47 22.43
CA LEU A 127 5.73 18.37 21.11
C LEU A 127 5.38 19.57 20.22
N GLU A 128 4.12 20.03 20.24
CA GLU A 128 3.70 21.21 19.49
C GLU A 128 4.44 22.47 19.94
N SER A 129 4.67 22.61 21.24
CA SER A 129 5.39 23.74 21.86
C SER A 129 6.90 23.76 21.59
N CYS A 130 7.46 22.67 21.03
CA CYS A 130 8.88 22.61 20.68
C CYS A 130 9.18 23.41 19.40
N TYR A 131 10.12 24.36 19.50
CA TYR A 131 10.55 25.18 18.35
C TYR A 131 11.92 24.76 17.76
N THR A 132 12.59 23.77 18.36
CA THR A 132 13.88 23.26 17.88
C THR A 132 13.92 21.73 17.93
N PRO A 133 14.64 21.06 17.01
CA PRO A 133 14.78 19.59 17.05
C PRO A 133 15.37 19.10 18.38
N LYS A 134 16.31 19.85 18.95
CA LYS A 134 16.89 19.58 20.27
C LYS A 134 15.84 19.57 21.39
N GLY A 135 14.88 20.51 21.34
CA GLY A 135 13.78 20.53 22.30
C GLY A 135 12.91 19.27 22.22
N VAL A 136 12.66 18.79 20.99
CA VAL A 136 11.95 17.52 20.79
C VAL A 136 12.77 16.35 21.32
N PHE A 137 14.08 16.30 21.06
CA PHE A 137 14.95 15.24 21.57
C PHE A 137 15.00 15.21 23.09
N SER A 138 15.14 16.36 23.75
CA SER A 138 15.12 16.46 25.21
C SER A 138 13.77 16.03 25.79
N LEU A 139 12.66 16.38 25.14
CA LEU A 139 11.33 15.92 25.58
C LEU A 139 11.23 14.39 25.47
N LEU A 140 11.69 13.80 24.37
CA LEU A 140 11.67 12.35 24.18
C LEU A 140 12.62 11.61 25.15
N GLU A 141 13.79 12.17 25.45
CA GLU A 141 14.74 11.61 26.43
C GLU A 141 14.15 11.56 27.86
N THR A 142 13.25 12.49 28.19
CA THR A 142 12.59 12.52 29.51
C THR A 142 11.44 11.53 29.64
N ILE A 143 10.98 10.93 28.55
CA ILE A 143 9.85 10.00 28.53
C ILE A 143 10.40 8.57 28.49
N ILE A 144 9.88 7.68 29.34
CA ILE A 144 10.26 6.27 29.32
C ILE A 144 9.77 5.66 28.00
N VAL A 145 10.67 4.98 27.27
CA VAL A 145 10.41 4.39 25.93
C VAL A 145 9.18 3.46 25.91
N GLU A 146 8.83 2.88 27.05
CA GLU A 146 7.69 1.98 27.23
C GLU A 146 6.33 2.71 27.29
N GLU A 147 6.32 4.03 27.49
CA GLU A 147 5.10 4.86 27.61
C GLU A 147 4.76 5.62 26.32
N ILE A 148 5.67 5.65 25.35
CA ILE A 148 5.44 6.36 24.08
C ILE A 148 4.57 5.49 23.17
N ASN A 149 3.30 5.89 23.06
CA ASN A 149 2.38 5.34 22.06
C ASN A 149 2.90 5.67 20.63
N SER A 150 2.66 4.78 19.67
CA SER A 150 3.04 4.96 18.27
C SER A 150 2.49 6.25 17.65
N MET A 151 1.35 6.75 18.14
CA MET A 151 0.81 8.06 17.75
C MET A 151 1.74 9.21 18.16
N VAL A 152 2.27 9.21 19.38
CA VAL A 152 3.22 10.21 19.87
C VAL A 152 4.54 10.10 19.10
N ALA A 153 4.98 8.87 18.80
CA ALA A 153 6.18 8.63 18.00
C ALA A 153 6.05 9.21 16.58
N VAL A 154 4.91 9.03 15.90
CA VAL A 154 4.67 9.64 14.58
C VAL A 154 4.63 11.17 14.65
N GLN A 155 4.01 11.74 15.68
CA GLN A 155 3.97 13.19 15.84
C GLN A 155 5.36 13.78 16.15
N ALA A 156 6.16 13.07 16.95
CA ALA A 156 7.54 13.44 17.19
C ALA A 156 8.38 13.38 15.90
N LEU A 157 8.24 12.30 15.12
CA LEU A 157 8.89 12.16 13.81
C LEU A 157 8.53 13.32 12.88
N ARG A 158 7.23 13.63 12.75
CA ARG A 158 6.71 14.76 11.98
C ARG A 158 7.36 16.06 12.42
N LYS A 159 7.34 16.35 13.72
CA LYS A 159 7.85 17.61 14.28
C LYS A 159 9.36 17.75 14.07
N ILE A 160 10.13 16.67 14.25
CA ILE A 160 11.57 16.67 14.00
C ILE A 160 11.85 17.04 12.54
N ILE A 161 11.22 16.34 11.59
CA ILE A 161 11.39 16.57 10.15
C ILE A 161 10.97 17.99 9.77
N GLU A 162 9.85 18.50 10.29
CA GLU A 162 9.37 19.86 10.03
C GLU A 162 10.35 20.93 10.51
N LEU A 163 10.87 20.79 11.74
CA LEU A 163 11.80 21.74 12.33
C LEU A 163 13.18 21.68 11.63
N GLU A 164 13.60 20.49 11.22
CA GLU A 164 14.86 20.26 10.51
C GLU A 164 14.85 20.82 9.09
N ASN A 165 13.73 20.67 8.37
CA ASN A 165 13.55 21.19 7.02
C ASN A 165 13.25 22.70 6.96
N SER A 166 13.06 23.35 8.11
CA SER A 166 12.73 24.77 8.16
C SER A 166 13.90 25.62 7.62
N PRO A 167 13.67 26.55 6.68
CA PRO A 167 14.74 27.39 6.11
C PRO A 167 15.45 28.27 7.13
N ARG A 168 14.83 28.51 8.31
CA ARG A 168 15.46 29.21 9.44
C ARG A 168 16.65 28.44 10.04
N ASN A 169 16.68 27.12 9.88
CA ASN A 169 17.78 26.25 10.31
C ASN A 169 18.76 25.93 9.16
N GLY A 170 18.58 26.59 8.01
CA GLY A 170 19.04 26.18 6.69
C GLY A 170 20.54 26.27 6.39
N ASN A 171 21.45 26.07 7.35
CA ASN A 171 22.88 26.02 7.03
C ASN A 171 23.78 25.17 7.96
N ARG A 172 23.26 24.42 8.93
CA ARG A 172 24.14 23.72 9.91
C ARG A 172 23.74 22.32 10.36
N ALA A 173 22.61 21.77 9.91
CA ALA A 173 22.18 20.46 10.39
C ALA A 173 22.88 19.34 9.61
N SER A 174 24.13 19.04 9.99
CA SER A 174 24.67 17.70 9.77
C SER A 174 23.86 16.72 10.60
N PRO A 175 23.55 15.50 10.12
CA PRO A 175 23.10 14.43 10.99
C PRO A 175 24.09 14.31 12.15
N THR A 176 23.58 14.45 13.37
CA THR A 176 24.34 14.23 14.60
C THR A 176 24.09 12.82 15.06
N SER A 177 25.04 12.21 15.78
CA SER A 177 24.87 10.89 16.38
C SER A 177 23.58 10.79 17.22
N ASN A 178 23.21 11.86 17.91
CA ASN A 178 22.00 11.89 18.74
C ASN A 178 20.72 11.87 17.88
N ARG A 179 20.73 12.53 16.72
CA ARG A 179 19.59 12.49 15.78
C ARG A 179 19.31 11.06 15.32
N GLU A 180 20.35 10.34 14.90
CA GLU A 180 20.21 8.97 14.40
C GLU A 180 19.70 8.02 15.49
N LEU A 181 20.19 8.17 16.72
CA LEU A 181 19.73 7.38 17.87
C LEU A 181 18.26 7.64 18.20
N VAL A 182 17.86 8.92 18.33
CA VAL A 182 16.49 9.28 18.69
C VAL A 182 15.52 8.90 17.58
N LEU A 183 15.83 9.20 16.32
CA LEU A 183 14.98 8.78 15.20
C LEU A 183 14.93 7.26 15.05
N GLY A 184 16.04 6.56 15.32
CA GLY A 184 16.08 5.10 15.35
C GLY A 184 15.11 4.53 16.39
N GLN A 185 15.10 5.08 17.60
CA GLN A 185 14.16 4.70 18.66
C GLN A 185 12.70 5.00 18.26
N VAL A 186 12.44 6.19 17.72
CA VAL A 186 11.11 6.59 17.23
C VAL A 186 10.60 5.63 16.15
N VAL A 187 11.45 5.28 15.19
CA VAL A 187 11.11 4.33 14.13
C VAL A 187 10.88 2.93 14.67
N GLU A 188 11.67 2.44 15.62
CA GLU A 188 11.43 1.12 16.22
C GLU A 188 10.13 1.07 17.04
N MET A 189 9.75 2.16 17.73
CA MET A 189 8.44 2.25 18.39
C MET A 189 7.29 2.22 17.39
N ILE A 190 7.42 2.93 16.26
CA ILE A 190 6.44 2.89 15.18
C ILE A 190 6.36 1.49 14.58
N VAL A 191 7.48 0.84 14.29
CA VAL A 191 7.50 -0.52 13.73
C VAL A 191 6.88 -1.54 14.69
N GLY A 192 7.01 -1.33 16.00
CA GLY A 192 6.37 -2.17 17.02
C GLY A 192 4.83 -2.08 17.06
N THR A 193 4.22 -1.06 16.44
CA THR A 193 2.76 -0.91 16.44
C THR A 193 2.07 -1.96 15.60
N GLN A 194 0.84 -2.35 15.92
CA GLN A 194 0.03 -3.20 15.03
C GLN A 194 -0.74 -2.37 13.97
N ASP A 195 -0.75 -1.06 14.11
CA ASP A 195 -1.47 -0.17 13.20
C ASP A 195 -0.71 0.07 11.90
N SER A 196 -1.23 -0.47 10.81
CA SER A 196 -0.67 -0.31 9.46
C SER A 196 -0.81 1.13 8.93
N ASP A 197 -1.79 1.91 9.40
CA ASP A 197 -1.99 3.29 8.95
C ASP A 197 -0.92 4.21 9.56
N THR A 198 -0.65 4.08 10.86
CA THR A 198 0.50 4.73 11.53
C THR A 198 1.82 4.42 10.82
N LEU A 199 2.03 3.16 10.40
CA LEU A 199 3.23 2.73 9.70
C LEU A 199 3.37 3.41 8.31
N ILE A 200 2.28 3.46 7.54
CA ILE A 200 2.24 4.14 6.24
C ILE A 200 2.47 5.64 6.39
N GLU A 201 1.85 6.26 7.40
CA GLU A 201 2.01 7.69 7.69
C GLU A 201 3.47 8.03 8.00
N ALA A 202 4.13 7.24 8.84
CA ALA A 202 5.55 7.39 9.14
C ALA A 202 6.42 7.26 7.88
N LEU A 203 6.10 6.32 6.99
CA LEU A 203 6.82 6.16 5.72
C LEU A 203 6.64 7.39 4.81
N ASP A 204 5.43 7.96 4.71
CA ASP A 204 5.20 9.20 3.93
C ASP A 204 5.95 10.39 4.52
N LEU A 205 6.03 10.50 5.85
CA LEU A 205 6.80 11.55 6.52
C LEU A 205 8.28 11.50 6.11
N LEU A 206 8.89 10.32 6.05
CA LEU A 206 10.29 10.16 5.62
C LEU A 206 10.54 10.58 4.16
N THR A 207 9.51 10.72 3.33
CA THR A 207 9.67 11.27 1.97
C THR A 207 10.05 12.75 1.98
N ARG A 208 9.76 13.44 3.09
CA ARG A 208 10.07 14.86 3.30
C ARG A 208 11.40 15.06 4.00
N ASP A 209 12.03 14.02 4.55
CA ASP A 209 13.33 14.15 5.20
C ASP A 209 14.43 14.46 4.17
N THR A 210 14.91 15.71 4.20
CA THR A 210 15.98 16.21 3.33
C THR A 210 17.36 16.13 3.96
N ILE A 211 17.44 15.84 5.27
CA ILE A 211 18.72 15.75 6.01
C ILE A 211 19.33 14.36 5.86
N SER A 212 18.52 13.32 5.96
CA SER A 212 19.01 11.95 5.84
C SER A 212 19.45 11.63 4.41
N PRO A 213 20.48 10.79 4.24
CA PRO A 213 20.89 10.35 2.91
C PRO A 213 19.76 9.61 2.18
N PRO A 214 19.78 9.57 0.83
CA PRO A 214 18.73 8.93 0.02
C PRO A 214 18.44 7.48 0.43
N VAL A 215 19.49 6.72 0.69
CA VAL A 215 19.44 5.41 1.36
C VAL A 215 19.82 5.64 2.81
N ASN A 216 18.95 5.26 3.74
CA ASN A 216 19.26 5.36 5.15
C ASN A 216 18.54 4.27 5.96
N PRO A 217 19.11 3.86 7.11
CA PRO A 217 18.58 2.77 7.92
C PRO A 217 17.13 2.95 8.38
N LEU A 218 16.67 4.20 8.53
CA LEU A 218 15.30 4.48 9.00
C LEU A 218 14.28 4.15 7.92
N ARG A 219 14.55 4.55 6.67
CA ARG A 219 13.73 4.21 5.50
C ARG A 219 13.74 2.72 5.24
N ASP A 220 14.93 2.10 5.25
CA ASP A 220 15.08 0.66 5.07
C ASP A 220 14.23 -0.10 6.10
N ARG A 221 14.28 0.32 7.36
CA ARG A 221 13.54 -0.31 8.45
C ARG A 221 12.02 -0.26 8.27
N LEU A 222 11.47 0.91 7.90
CA LEU A 222 10.03 1.03 7.63
C LEU A 222 9.62 0.30 6.34
N CYS A 223 10.45 0.35 5.29
CA CYS A 223 10.19 -0.39 4.06
C CYS A 223 10.17 -1.91 4.30
N ASP A 224 11.14 -2.43 5.05
CA ASP A 224 11.22 -3.85 5.41
C ASP A 224 10.01 -4.29 6.23
N GLU A 225 9.54 -3.46 7.17
CA GLU A 225 8.35 -3.75 7.97
C GLU A 225 7.08 -3.73 7.11
N VAL A 226 6.89 -2.72 6.26
CA VAL A 226 5.73 -2.66 5.35
C VAL A 226 5.73 -3.88 4.42
N ALA A 227 6.87 -4.20 3.82
CA ALA A 227 7.03 -5.40 2.99
C ALA A 227 6.69 -6.69 3.77
N SER A 228 7.10 -6.76 5.05
CA SER A 228 6.82 -7.88 5.95
C SER A 228 5.33 -8.06 6.21
N ARG A 229 4.61 -6.98 6.52
CA ARG A 229 3.15 -7.03 6.76
C ARG A 229 2.36 -7.35 5.51
N ILE A 230 2.79 -6.83 4.36
CA ILE A 230 2.20 -7.18 3.06
C ILE A 230 2.39 -8.66 2.76
N ALA A 231 3.58 -9.21 2.99
CA ALA A 231 3.86 -10.64 2.83
C ALA A 231 3.02 -11.51 3.78
N ASP A 232 2.73 -11.01 4.98
CA ASP A 232 1.88 -11.68 5.97
C ASP A 232 0.37 -11.50 5.78
N ASN A 233 -0.04 -10.71 4.78
CA ASN A 233 -1.43 -10.41 4.47
C ASN A 233 -2.13 -9.56 5.55
N GLU A 234 -1.36 -8.76 6.30
CA GLU A 234 -1.82 -7.89 7.39
C GLU A 234 -2.23 -6.49 6.90
N MET A 235 -2.02 -6.19 5.62
CA MET A 235 -2.41 -4.90 5.01
C MET A 235 -3.50 -5.11 3.97
N ASN A 236 -4.42 -4.15 3.88
CA ASN A 236 -5.49 -4.14 2.88
C ASN A 236 -5.00 -3.59 1.53
N VAL A 237 -5.83 -3.69 0.49
CA VAL A 237 -5.48 -3.27 -0.88
C VAL A 237 -5.15 -1.77 -0.96
N ALA A 238 -5.93 -0.91 -0.30
CA ALA A 238 -5.69 0.53 -0.30
C ALA A 238 -4.34 0.89 0.36
N GLN A 239 -4.02 0.24 1.47
CA GLN A 239 -2.75 0.37 2.19
C GLN A 239 -1.56 -0.08 1.33
N ILE A 240 -1.69 -1.18 0.57
CA ILE A 240 -0.64 -1.64 -0.36
C ILE A 240 -0.42 -0.62 -1.48
N VAL A 241 -1.49 -0.09 -2.08
CA VAL A 241 -1.40 0.94 -3.14
C VAL A 241 -0.71 2.19 -2.62
N GLU A 242 -1.04 2.60 -1.40
CA GLU A 242 -0.45 3.77 -0.77
C GLU A 242 1.03 3.57 -0.45
N ALA A 243 1.40 2.40 0.09
CA ALA A 243 2.79 2.03 0.29
C ALA A 243 3.61 2.07 -1.02
N VAL A 244 3.07 1.49 -2.10
CA VAL A 244 3.71 1.53 -3.44
C VAL A 244 3.92 2.96 -3.90
N ARG A 245 2.90 3.81 -3.75
CA ARG A 245 2.97 5.24 -4.13
C ARG A 245 4.05 5.97 -3.34
N ILE A 246 4.12 5.76 -2.03
CA ILE A 246 5.10 6.40 -1.14
C ILE A 246 6.52 5.95 -1.47
N MET A 247 6.76 4.64 -1.55
CA MET A 247 8.10 4.09 -1.83
C MET A 247 8.65 4.55 -3.18
N THR A 248 7.78 4.73 -4.19
CA THR A 248 8.17 5.26 -5.50
C THR A 248 8.73 6.70 -5.41
N LYS A 249 8.28 7.50 -4.42
CA LYS A 249 8.76 8.88 -4.24
C LYS A 249 10.22 8.97 -3.81
N PHE A 250 10.79 7.91 -3.23
CA PHE A 250 12.19 7.91 -2.81
C PHE A 250 13.17 7.93 -4.00
N ARG A 251 12.71 7.59 -5.22
CA ARG A 251 13.51 7.64 -6.47
C ARG A 251 14.86 6.92 -6.37
N ASN A 252 14.89 5.80 -5.65
CA ASN A 252 16.08 4.95 -5.50
C ASN A 252 15.79 3.55 -6.07
N LEU A 253 16.81 2.93 -6.66
CA LEU A 253 16.71 1.60 -7.28
C LEU A 253 16.42 0.49 -6.26
N GLU A 254 16.97 0.56 -5.04
CA GLU A 254 16.75 -0.45 -4.00
C GLU A 254 15.29 -0.49 -3.56
N TYR A 255 14.69 0.66 -3.25
CA TYR A 255 13.26 0.74 -2.94
C TYR A 255 12.38 0.39 -4.14
N GLN A 256 12.84 0.63 -5.37
CA GLN A 256 12.12 0.21 -6.57
C GLN A 256 12.05 -1.33 -6.67
N GLU A 257 13.09 -2.06 -6.23
CA GLU A 257 13.03 -3.52 -6.16
C GLU A 257 12.03 -4.00 -5.09
N VAL A 258 11.97 -3.32 -3.95
CA VAL A 258 10.95 -3.57 -2.92
C VAL A 258 9.56 -3.36 -3.50
N VAL A 259 9.30 -2.22 -4.13
CA VAL A 259 8.02 -1.91 -4.82
C VAL A 259 7.67 -3.00 -5.82
N ASP A 260 8.62 -3.39 -6.66
CA ASP A 260 8.39 -4.43 -7.66
C ASP A 260 8.09 -5.79 -7.03
N SER A 261 8.48 -6.06 -5.78
CA SER A 261 8.19 -7.29 -5.04
C SER A 261 6.81 -7.31 -4.35
N LEU A 262 6.21 -6.13 -4.12
CA LEU A 262 4.90 -5.99 -3.45
C LEU A 262 3.73 -6.56 -4.27
N TRP A 263 3.94 -6.84 -5.56
CA TRP A 263 2.94 -7.50 -6.42
C TRP A 263 2.42 -8.83 -5.83
N VAL A 264 3.25 -9.53 -5.05
CA VAL A 264 2.87 -10.78 -4.38
C VAL A 264 1.73 -10.56 -3.40
N GLY A 265 1.78 -9.46 -2.64
CA GLY A 265 0.71 -9.08 -1.72
C GLY A 265 -0.58 -8.74 -2.46
N LEU A 266 -0.49 -7.98 -3.55
CA LEU A 266 -1.64 -7.69 -4.42
C LEU A 266 -2.24 -8.96 -5.03
N ALA A 267 -1.41 -9.91 -5.46
CA ALA A 267 -1.87 -11.19 -6.02
C ALA A 267 -2.54 -12.06 -4.95
N ALA A 268 -2.02 -12.10 -3.71
CA ALA A 268 -2.63 -12.81 -2.59
C ALA A 268 -3.99 -12.20 -2.20
N LYS A 269 -4.08 -10.86 -2.25
CA LYS A 269 -5.29 -10.08 -2.02
C LYS A 269 -6.18 -9.96 -3.24
N GLU A 270 -5.91 -10.70 -4.33
CA GLU A 270 -6.67 -10.58 -5.58
C GLU A 270 -8.16 -10.64 -5.27
N SER A 271 -8.62 -11.66 -4.53
CA SER A 271 -10.04 -11.90 -4.18
C SER A 271 -10.72 -10.82 -3.32
N GLU A 272 -9.98 -9.91 -2.71
CA GLU A 272 -10.49 -8.82 -1.87
C GLU A 272 -10.63 -7.49 -2.63
N VAL A 273 -9.98 -7.34 -3.79
CA VAL A 273 -10.07 -6.13 -4.64
C VAL A 273 -11.52 -5.81 -4.99
N SER A 274 -12.01 -4.63 -4.62
CA SER A 274 -13.35 -4.13 -4.91
C SER A 274 -13.39 -3.29 -6.20
N ALA A 275 -14.57 -2.82 -6.61
CA ALA A 275 -14.72 -1.93 -7.77
C ALA A 275 -14.09 -0.54 -7.54
N GLU A 276 -14.07 -0.06 -6.29
CA GLU A 276 -13.51 1.25 -5.92
C GLU A 276 -11.99 1.26 -5.98
N ASP A 277 -11.37 0.11 -5.71
CA ASP A 277 -9.91 -0.07 -5.72
C ASP A 277 -9.30 -0.08 -7.13
N LEU A 278 -10.10 -0.40 -8.16
CA LEU A 278 -9.58 -0.63 -9.51
C LEU A 278 -8.86 0.59 -10.10
N VAL A 279 -9.45 1.78 -10.01
CA VAL A 279 -8.83 2.98 -10.59
C VAL A 279 -7.50 3.33 -9.89
N PRO A 280 -7.42 3.39 -8.54
CA PRO A 280 -6.13 3.53 -7.85
C PRO A 280 -5.11 2.45 -8.21
N LEU A 281 -5.54 1.18 -8.30
CA LEU A 281 -4.65 0.08 -8.67
C LEU A 281 -4.11 0.20 -10.09
N PHE A 282 -4.95 0.54 -11.08
CA PHE A 282 -4.50 0.80 -12.44
C PHE A 282 -3.50 1.96 -12.46
N ARG A 283 -3.76 3.04 -11.71
CA ARG A 283 -2.81 4.17 -11.59
C ARG A 283 -1.48 3.75 -10.93
N SER A 284 -1.49 2.76 -10.05
CA SER A 284 -0.25 2.25 -9.46
C SER A 284 0.64 1.48 -10.45
N LEU A 285 0.13 1.09 -11.64
CA LEU A 285 0.92 0.37 -12.65
C LEU A 285 2.19 1.12 -13.09
N TYR A 286 2.23 2.46 -13.01
CA TYR A 286 3.43 3.25 -13.31
C TYR A 286 4.58 3.01 -12.34
N SER A 287 4.25 2.65 -11.10
CA SER A 287 5.21 2.42 -10.04
C SER A 287 5.92 1.08 -10.19
N PHE A 288 5.28 0.10 -10.84
CA PHE A 288 5.89 -1.20 -11.11
C PHE A 288 6.73 -1.13 -12.39
N LYS A 289 7.96 -1.66 -12.35
CA LYS A 289 8.86 -1.74 -13.51
C LYS A 289 8.97 -3.17 -14.00
N LYS A 290 9.42 -4.08 -13.13
CA LYS A 290 9.63 -5.50 -13.44
C LYS A 290 8.32 -6.29 -13.36
N SER A 291 7.46 -6.01 -12.37
CA SER A 291 6.24 -6.80 -12.11
C SER A 291 4.96 -6.23 -12.73
N ARG A 292 5.06 -5.11 -13.47
CA ARG A 292 3.92 -4.39 -14.06
C ARG A 292 2.95 -5.26 -14.86
N ARG A 293 3.45 -6.15 -15.73
CA ARG A 293 2.63 -7.06 -16.54
C ARG A 293 1.80 -8.01 -15.66
N PHE A 294 2.38 -8.49 -14.56
CA PHE A 294 1.73 -9.41 -13.66
C PHE A 294 0.66 -8.73 -12.83
N VAL A 295 0.96 -7.53 -12.30
CA VAL A 295 -0.04 -6.70 -11.62
C VAL A 295 -1.19 -6.39 -12.58
N HIS A 296 -0.88 -5.97 -13.81
CA HIS A 296 -1.90 -5.68 -14.82
C HIS A 296 -2.78 -6.90 -15.13
N ALA A 297 -2.21 -8.10 -15.25
CA ALA A 297 -2.99 -9.34 -15.43
C ALA A 297 -3.91 -9.67 -14.24
N VAL A 298 -3.52 -9.35 -12.99
CA VAL A 298 -4.44 -9.40 -11.82
C VAL A 298 -5.61 -8.46 -12.07
N LEU A 299 -5.31 -7.20 -12.45
CA LEU A 299 -6.30 -6.15 -12.59
C LEU A 299 -7.30 -6.43 -13.71
N ASP A 300 -6.87 -7.00 -14.85
CA ASP A 300 -7.77 -7.38 -15.94
C ASP A 300 -8.85 -8.37 -15.48
N ARG A 301 -8.47 -9.38 -14.70
CA ARG A 301 -9.43 -10.36 -14.16
C ARG A 301 -10.41 -9.72 -13.19
N ARG A 302 -9.96 -8.75 -12.40
CA ARG A 302 -10.81 -8.04 -11.43
C ARG A 302 -11.69 -7.00 -12.09
N LEU A 303 -11.20 -6.38 -13.17
CA LEU A 303 -11.97 -5.52 -14.03
C LEU A 303 -13.12 -6.29 -14.69
N ASP A 304 -12.87 -7.48 -15.24
CA ASP A 304 -13.90 -8.35 -15.84
C ASP A 304 -15.02 -8.67 -14.82
N ARG A 305 -14.65 -9.04 -13.59
CA ARG A 305 -15.59 -9.37 -12.51
C ARG A 305 -16.44 -8.18 -12.05
N HIS A 306 -15.84 -6.99 -11.93
CA HIS A 306 -16.53 -5.79 -11.45
C HIS A 306 -17.05 -4.89 -12.56
N LEU A 307 -16.93 -5.30 -13.82
CA LEU A 307 -17.21 -4.46 -14.98
C LEU A 307 -18.56 -3.75 -14.89
N ARG A 308 -19.61 -4.47 -14.47
CA ARG A 308 -20.98 -3.94 -14.39
C ARG A 308 -21.20 -2.87 -13.31
N LEU A 309 -20.33 -2.83 -12.29
CA LEU A 309 -20.38 -1.91 -11.16
C LEU A 309 -19.67 -0.58 -11.45
N LEU A 310 -18.86 -0.53 -12.51
CA LEU A 310 -18.08 0.65 -12.86
C LEU A 310 -18.92 1.70 -13.59
N SER A 311 -18.67 2.96 -13.26
CA SER A 311 -19.12 4.13 -14.00
C SER A 311 -18.29 4.36 -15.27
N GLY A 312 -18.82 5.15 -16.21
CA GLY A 312 -18.10 5.45 -17.45
C GLY A 312 -16.84 6.27 -17.19
N ARG A 313 -16.89 7.19 -16.22
CA ARG A 313 -15.72 7.90 -15.73
C ARG A 313 -14.62 6.96 -15.23
N GLN A 314 -14.95 5.93 -14.46
CA GLN A 314 -13.95 4.96 -13.97
C GLN A 314 -13.32 4.17 -15.12
N ILE A 315 -14.11 3.74 -16.12
CA ILE A 315 -13.59 3.05 -17.30
C ILE A 315 -12.68 3.98 -18.11
N ALA A 316 -13.09 5.23 -18.34
CA ALA A 316 -12.28 6.23 -19.03
C ALA A 316 -10.97 6.49 -18.29
N ASP A 317 -11.00 6.62 -16.95
CA ASP A 317 -9.81 6.79 -16.11
C ASP A 317 -8.84 5.59 -16.24
N ILE A 318 -9.36 4.36 -16.23
CA ILE A 318 -8.55 3.15 -16.43
C ILE A 318 -7.90 3.15 -17.81
N LEU A 319 -8.67 3.41 -18.87
CA LEU A 319 -8.16 3.45 -20.23
C LEU A 319 -7.13 4.57 -20.43
N ASN A 320 -7.37 5.77 -19.87
CA ASN A 320 -6.44 6.89 -19.93
C ASN A 320 -5.13 6.56 -19.21
N THR A 321 -5.23 5.84 -18.09
CA THR A 321 -4.06 5.35 -17.34
C THR A 321 -3.24 4.38 -18.21
N LEU A 322 -3.88 3.45 -18.91
CA LEU A 322 -3.17 2.53 -19.81
C LEU A 322 -2.52 3.25 -20.99
N ALA A 323 -3.26 4.17 -21.62
CA ALA A 323 -2.77 4.97 -22.75
C ALA A 323 -1.54 5.80 -22.36
N ASN A 324 -1.61 6.52 -21.23
CA ASN A 324 -0.51 7.32 -20.71
C ASN A 324 0.68 6.45 -20.25
N ALA A 325 0.44 5.19 -19.88
CA ALA A 325 1.48 4.23 -19.51
C ALA A 325 2.13 3.52 -20.71
N ALA A 326 1.64 3.79 -21.93
CA ALA A 326 1.98 3.04 -23.12
C ALA A 326 1.82 1.52 -22.92
N ILE A 327 0.80 1.13 -22.13
CA ILE A 327 0.47 -0.28 -21.89
C ILE A 327 -0.60 -0.65 -22.91
N GLU A 328 -0.21 -1.49 -23.86
CA GLU A 328 -1.16 -2.10 -24.78
C GLU A 328 -1.91 -3.22 -24.05
N SER A 329 -3.20 -3.02 -23.84
CA SER A 329 -4.08 -4.03 -23.25
C SER A 329 -5.29 -4.27 -24.15
N PRO A 330 -5.19 -5.21 -25.10
CA PRO A 330 -6.33 -5.63 -25.91
C PRO A 330 -7.51 -6.12 -25.06
N GLU A 331 -7.22 -6.79 -23.94
CA GLU A 331 -8.24 -7.33 -23.05
C GLU A 331 -8.97 -6.22 -22.30
N THR A 332 -8.26 -5.24 -21.71
CA THR A 332 -8.92 -4.09 -21.06
C THR A 332 -9.78 -3.31 -22.05
N LEU A 333 -9.31 -3.12 -23.29
CA LEU A 333 -10.06 -2.45 -24.36
C LEU A 333 -11.32 -3.24 -24.74
N ARG A 334 -11.22 -4.57 -24.88
CA ARG A 334 -12.36 -5.45 -25.12
C ARG A 334 -13.38 -5.37 -23.98
N LEU A 335 -12.93 -5.34 -22.72
CA LEU A 335 -13.78 -5.18 -21.56
C LEU A 335 -14.49 -3.82 -21.55
N ALA A 336 -13.79 -2.74 -21.90
CA ALA A 336 -14.39 -1.41 -22.02
C ALA A 336 -15.45 -1.35 -23.14
N ASN A 337 -15.19 -1.95 -24.30
CA ASN A 337 -16.15 -2.03 -25.40
C ASN A 337 -17.40 -2.83 -24.99
N ARG A 338 -17.21 -3.94 -24.27
CA ARG A 338 -18.30 -4.75 -23.71
C ARG A 338 -19.12 -3.97 -22.67
N TRP A 339 -18.45 -3.19 -21.83
CA TRP A 339 -19.13 -2.30 -20.87
C TRP A 339 -19.97 -1.25 -21.58
N ALA A 340 -19.41 -0.60 -22.62
CA ALA A 340 -20.09 0.44 -23.37
C ALA A 340 -21.32 -0.10 -24.10
N ALA A 341 -21.21 -1.27 -24.73
CA ALA A 341 -22.34 -1.95 -25.34
C ALA A 341 -23.46 -2.28 -24.33
N ALA A 342 -23.10 -2.69 -23.11
CA ALA A 342 -24.06 -3.01 -22.05
C ALA A 342 -24.74 -1.78 -21.43
N LYS A 343 -24.06 -0.62 -21.42
CA LYS A 343 -24.54 0.63 -20.79
C LYS A 343 -25.00 1.69 -21.79
N ALA A 344 -25.04 1.36 -23.08
CA ALA A 344 -25.44 2.19 -24.23
C ALA A 344 -26.56 3.21 -23.96
N ASN A 345 -27.61 2.77 -23.26
CA ASN A 345 -28.83 3.56 -23.05
C ASN A 345 -28.83 4.37 -21.75
N THR A 346 -27.83 4.19 -20.88
CA THR A 346 -27.78 4.74 -19.52
C THR A 346 -26.53 5.58 -19.24
N VAL A 347 -25.54 5.56 -20.14
CA VAL A 347 -24.33 6.37 -20.01
C VAL A 347 -24.66 7.85 -20.14
N ASN A 348 -24.06 8.66 -19.27
CA ASN A 348 -24.17 10.11 -19.33
C ASN A 348 -23.25 10.67 -20.45
N GLU A 349 -23.56 11.87 -20.97
CA GLU A 349 -22.82 12.42 -22.13
C GLU A 349 -21.35 12.72 -21.81
N GLN A 350 -21.04 13.12 -20.59
CA GLN A 350 -19.68 13.45 -20.17
C GLN A 350 -18.78 12.20 -20.14
N ASP A 351 -19.27 11.12 -19.53
CA ASP A 351 -18.63 9.82 -19.51
C ASP A 351 -18.43 9.27 -20.93
N LEU A 352 -19.44 9.41 -21.80
CA LEU A 352 -19.32 8.98 -23.19
C LEU A 352 -18.23 9.75 -23.94
N LEU A 353 -18.17 11.07 -23.73
CA LEU A 353 -17.20 11.94 -24.36
C LEU A 353 -15.77 11.65 -23.87
N ASP A 354 -15.60 11.37 -22.58
CA ASP A 354 -14.31 10.97 -22.03
C ASP A 354 -13.86 9.60 -22.59
N LEU A 355 -14.78 8.66 -22.77
CA LEU A 355 -14.49 7.37 -23.44
C LEU A 355 -14.09 7.54 -24.91
N VAL A 356 -14.79 8.39 -25.68
CA VAL A 356 -14.44 8.72 -27.08
C VAL A 356 -13.02 9.25 -27.17
N ARG A 357 -12.67 10.20 -26.30
CA ARG A 357 -11.33 10.78 -26.27
C ARG A 357 -10.29 9.68 -26.06
N THR A 358 -10.52 8.80 -25.10
CA THR A 358 -9.57 7.72 -24.82
C THR A 358 -9.46 6.73 -25.98
N TRP A 359 -10.58 6.30 -26.54
CA TRP A 359 -10.63 5.43 -27.72
C TRP A 359 -9.92 6.01 -28.94
N THR A 360 -10.00 7.33 -29.12
CA THR A 360 -9.29 8.06 -30.19
C THR A 360 -7.79 8.00 -29.99
N VAL A 361 -7.33 8.18 -28.74
CA VAL A 361 -5.91 8.08 -28.39
C VAL A 361 -5.42 6.64 -28.55
N THR A 362 -6.20 5.63 -28.14
CA THR A 362 -5.81 4.22 -28.22
C THR A 362 -6.00 3.59 -29.60
N ARG A 363 -6.67 4.29 -30.54
CA ARG A 363 -7.00 3.81 -31.89
C ARG A 363 -7.66 2.44 -31.92
N ASN A 364 -8.46 2.13 -30.91
CA ASN A 364 -9.05 0.81 -30.75
C ASN A 364 -10.54 0.97 -30.41
N VAL A 365 -11.35 1.08 -31.46
CA VAL A 365 -12.80 1.19 -31.39
C VAL A 365 -13.41 -0.03 -32.05
N ASP A 366 -14.26 -0.73 -31.31
CA ASP A 366 -15.02 -1.85 -31.83
C ASP A 366 -16.21 -1.32 -32.66
N PRO A 367 -16.50 -1.89 -33.85
CA PRO A 367 -17.67 -1.53 -34.65
C PRO A 367 -19.01 -1.57 -33.88
N ALA A 368 -19.12 -2.42 -32.85
CA ALA A 368 -20.29 -2.47 -31.99
C ALA A 368 -20.43 -1.20 -31.12
N VAL A 369 -19.31 -0.63 -30.68
CA VAL A 369 -19.29 0.66 -29.98
C VAL A 369 -19.70 1.76 -30.95
N GLU A 370 -19.14 1.82 -32.15
CA GLU A 370 -19.52 2.81 -33.17
C GLU A 370 -21.03 2.85 -33.42
N LYS A 371 -21.64 1.67 -33.65
CA LYS A 371 -23.09 1.53 -33.85
C LYS A 371 -23.90 1.95 -32.62
N MET A 372 -23.40 1.67 -31.43
CA MET A 372 -24.02 2.10 -30.18
C MET A 372 -24.02 3.64 -30.06
N MET A 373 -22.89 4.28 -30.37
CA MET A 373 -22.77 5.74 -30.31
C MET A 373 -23.69 6.41 -31.32
N GLU A 374 -23.76 5.85 -32.53
CA GLU A 374 -24.68 6.28 -33.57
C GLU A 374 -26.14 6.23 -33.10
N THR A 375 -26.55 5.10 -32.52
CA THR A 375 -27.91 4.94 -31.98
C THR A 375 -28.20 5.95 -30.87
N HIS A 376 -27.21 6.20 -29.99
CA HIS A 376 -27.35 7.17 -28.90
C HIS A 376 -27.52 8.61 -29.40
N VAL A 377 -26.75 9.01 -30.43
CA VAL A 377 -26.84 10.33 -31.06
C VAL A 377 -28.18 10.50 -31.79
N GLN A 378 -28.60 9.50 -32.58
CA GLN A 378 -29.87 9.53 -33.32
C GLN A 378 -31.07 9.63 -32.37
N ALA A 379 -31.07 8.86 -31.28
CA ALA A 379 -32.13 8.89 -30.26
C ALA A 379 -32.26 10.26 -29.55
N ARG A 380 -31.16 11.04 -29.50
CA ARG A 380 -31.16 12.39 -28.91
C ARG A 380 -31.49 13.49 -29.91
N GLN A 381 -31.07 13.37 -31.17
CA GLN A 381 -31.47 14.29 -32.24
C GLN A 381 -32.99 14.34 -32.44
N GLY A 382 -33.68 13.21 -32.23
CA GLY A 382 -35.14 13.18 -32.20
C GLY A 382 -35.77 13.94 -31.02
N LYS A 383 -35.03 14.16 -29.92
CA LYS A 383 -35.50 14.88 -28.71
C LYS A 383 -35.14 16.37 -28.73
N THR A 384 -34.00 16.77 -29.30
CA THR A 384 -33.56 18.18 -29.37
C THR A 384 -34.33 19.02 -30.38
N ARG A 385 -35.03 18.43 -31.35
CA ARG A 385 -36.02 19.16 -32.17
C ARG A 385 -37.18 19.77 -31.36
N ALA A 386 -37.35 19.40 -30.09
CA ALA A 386 -38.38 19.93 -29.21
C ALA A 386 -37.88 20.93 -28.14
N LYS A 387 -36.56 21.08 -27.95
CA LYS A 387 -35.98 22.05 -26.99
C LYS A 387 -34.64 22.57 -27.52
N GLU A 388 -34.73 23.60 -28.34
CA GLU A 388 -33.60 24.32 -28.89
C GLU A 388 -33.19 25.45 -27.93
N VAL A 389 -32.35 25.17 -26.92
CA VAL A 389 -31.47 26.16 -26.25
C VAL A 389 -30.31 25.41 -25.58
N GLN A 390 -29.07 25.78 -25.96
CA GLN A 390 -27.77 25.50 -25.30
C GLN A 390 -27.24 24.06 -25.25
N LEU A 391 -26.57 23.58 -26.33
CA LEU A 391 -25.35 22.73 -26.25
C LEU A 391 -24.60 22.57 -27.62
N PRO A 392 -24.34 23.63 -28.41
CA PRO A 392 -23.76 23.47 -29.76
C PRO A 392 -22.31 22.94 -29.76
N SER A 393 -21.49 23.31 -28.76
CA SER A 393 -20.05 22.99 -28.77
C SER A 393 -19.73 21.52 -28.47
N MET A 394 -20.53 20.86 -27.63
CA MET A 394 -20.29 19.48 -27.24
C MET A 394 -20.71 18.51 -28.35
N HIS A 395 -21.82 18.80 -29.04
CA HIS A 395 -22.29 18.01 -30.17
C HIS A 395 -21.34 18.13 -31.38
N GLU A 396 -20.79 19.31 -31.67
CA GLU A 396 -19.77 19.48 -32.72
C GLU A 396 -18.42 18.83 -32.36
N TYR A 397 -17.99 18.90 -31.10
CA TYR A 397 -16.79 18.19 -30.66
C TYR A 397 -16.98 16.68 -30.71
N PHE A 398 -18.13 16.17 -30.28
CA PHE A 398 -18.47 14.75 -30.40
C PHE A 398 -18.52 14.33 -31.87
N ARG A 399 -19.06 15.18 -32.76
CA ARG A 399 -19.05 14.99 -34.22
C ARG A 399 -17.63 14.91 -34.79
N SER A 400 -16.75 15.79 -34.35
CA SER A 400 -15.35 15.90 -34.80
C SER A 400 -14.47 14.78 -34.24
N ALA A 401 -14.62 14.42 -32.96
CA ALA A 401 -13.92 13.30 -32.35
C ALA A 401 -14.38 11.96 -32.94
N CYS A 402 -15.70 11.81 -33.18
CA CYS A 402 -16.24 10.67 -33.89
C CYS A 402 -15.82 10.66 -35.37
N SER A 403 -15.58 11.79 -36.05
CA SER A 403 -15.10 11.78 -37.44
C SER A 403 -13.62 11.41 -37.56
N VAL A 404 -12.81 11.65 -36.53
CA VAL A 404 -11.42 11.16 -36.43
C VAL A 404 -11.40 9.65 -36.17
N LEU A 405 -12.34 9.12 -35.39
CA LEU A 405 -12.50 7.68 -35.17
C LEU A 405 -13.11 6.95 -36.37
N LEU A 406 -14.11 7.55 -36.99
CA LEU A 406 -14.87 7.00 -38.10
C LEU A 406 -14.35 7.62 -39.40
N GLY A 407 -13.33 7.01 -40.00
CA GLY A 407 -12.92 7.31 -41.39
C GLY A 407 -14.03 7.10 -42.45
N SER A 408 -15.25 6.76 -42.04
CA SER A 408 -16.42 6.45 -42.89
C SER A 408 -17.64 7.36 -42.66
N TRP A 409 -17.45 8.65 -42.36
CA TRP A 409 -18.57 9.62 -42.25
C TRP A 409 -19.29 9.93 -43.57
N VAL A 410 -18.69 9.63 -44.73
CA VAL A 410 -19.24 10.00 -46.05
C VAL A 410 -20.53 9.24 -46.41
N ARG A 411 -20.86 8.12 -45.76
CA ARG A 411 -22.07 7.35 -46.09
C ARG A 411 -23.36 7.85 -45.44
N TRP A 412 -23.29 8.59 -44.34
CA TRP A 412 -24.47 8.86 -43.50
C TRP A 412 -25.17 10.18 -43.76
N PHE A 413 -24.54 11.12 -44.47
CA PHE A 413 -25.15 12.41 -44.81
C PHE A 413 -25.96 12.41 -46.12
N ARG A 414 -26.22 11.22 -46.68
CA ARG A 414 -26.98 11.07 -47.94
C ARG A 414 -28.37 10.45 -47.78
N ILE A 415 -28.93 10.41 -46.56
CA ILE A 415 -30.31 9.98 -46.32
C ILE A 415 -31.03 11.05 -45.49
#